data_AF-A0A3P1BF83-F1
#
_entry.id   AF-A0A3P1BF83-F1
#
_cell.length_a   1.000
_cell.length_b   1.000
_cell.length_c   1.000
_cell.angle_alpha   90.00
_cell.angle_beta   90.00
_cell.angle_gamma   90.00
#
_symmetry.space_group_name_H-M   'P 1'
#
loop_
_entity.id
_entity.type
_entity.pdbx_description
1 polymer ?
#
loop_
_entity_poly.entity_id
_entity_poly.type
_entity_poly.pdbx_seq_one_letter_code
_entity_poly.pdbx_strand_id
1 'polypeptide(L)'
;MRKLLTLYFLVRLMTSCNRNVEPDAATMIAGKYEVVKVKYMGFDITGNYKSTITVTRLTASTVHAETTFPYGTSPVSDTWTVTKVANDSIAIKTSGQYVIRNQNNEIYTPLADGSLELLYRKSK
;
A
#
# COMPACT_ATOMS: atom_id res chain seq x y z
N MET A 1 -29.70 12.73 -45.95
CA MET A 1 -28.79 11.80 -45.24
C MET A 1 -27.81 12.55 -44.30
N ARG A 2 -28.29 13.41 -43.40
CA ARG A 2 -27.42 14.19 -42.47
C ARG A 2 -27.66 13.91 -40.97
N LYS A 3 -28.69 13.16 -40.61
CA LYS A 3 -29.05 12.89 -39.21
C LYS A 3 -28.39 11.62 -38.63
N LEU A 4 -27.89 10.71 -39.47
CA LEU A 4 -27.25 9.47 -39.01
C LEU A 4 -25.79 9.66 -38.55
N LEU A 5 -25.07 10.65 -39.10
CA LEU A 5 -23.67 10.89 -38.75
C LEU A 5 -23.51 11.48 -37.34
N THR A 6 -24.45 12.31 -36.90
CA THR A 6 -24.40 12.99 -35.60
C THR A 6 -24.61 12.01 -34.44
N LEU A 7 -25.42 10.96 -34.64
CA LEU A 7 -25.69 9.97 -33.61
C LEU A 7 -24.49 9.03 -33.37
N TYR A 8 -23.75 8.69 -34.43
CA TYR A 8 -22.52 7.88 -34.32
C TYR A 8 -21.40 8.60 -33.56
N PHE A 9 -21.31 9.92 -33.67
CA PHE A 9 -20.32 10.70 -32.94
C PHE A 9 -20.64 10.79 -31.44
N LEU A 10 -21.92 10.94 -31.07
CA LEU A 10 -22.32 10.96 -29.65
C LEU A 10 -22.17 9.60 -28.95
N VAL A 11 -22.44 8.49 -29.64
CA VAL A 11 -22.29 7.13 -29.07
C VAL A 11 -20.81 6.79 -28.82
N ARG A 12 -19.88 7.32 -29.64
CA ARG A 12 -18.43 7.16 -29.41
C ARG A 12 -17.88 8.07 -28.31
N LEU A 13 -18.51 9.21 -28.02
CA LEU A 13 -18.11 10.05 -26.89
C LEU A 13 -18.57 9.46 -25.54
N MET A 14 -19.72 8.80 -25.47
CA MET A 14 -20.22 8.21 -24.21
C MET A 14 -19.56 6.88 -23.83
N THR A 15 -18.85 6.22 -24.74
CA THR A 15 -18.07 5.00 -24.43
C THR A 15 -16.66 5.30 -23.91
N SER A 16 -16.27 6.57 -23.84
CA SER A 16 -14.92 6.98 -23.40
C SER A 16 -14.77 7.18 -21.88
N CYS A 17 -15.85 7.13 -21.10
CA CYS A 17 -15.78 7.45 -19.66
C CYS A 17 -15.71 6.22 -18.74
N ASN A 18 -15.52 5.02 -19.27
CA ASN A 18 -15.31 3.81 -18.46
C ASN A 18 -13.96 3.16 -18.77
N ARG A 19 -12.90 3.98 -18.90
CA ARG A 19 -11.56 3.44 -18.70
C ARG A 19 -11.53 2.99 -17.25
N ASN A 20 -11.49 1.68 -17.02
CA ASN A 20 -11.02 1.10 -15.77
C ASN A 20 -9.59 1.64 -15.57
N VAL A 21 -9.46 2.82 -14.98
CA VAL A 21 -8.16 3.40 -14.66
C VAL A 21 -7.62 2.52 -13.56
N GLU A 22 -6.60 1.75 -13.93
CA GLU A 22 -5.87 0.92 -12.99
C GLU A 22 -5.42 1.80 -11.81
N PRO A 23 -5.70 1.39 -10.55
CA PRO A 23 -5.36 2.22 -9.41
C PRO A 23 -3.85 2.43 -9.33
N ASP A 24 -3.45 3.65 -8.99
CA ASP A 24 -2.04 3.97 -8.74
C ASP A 24 -1.52 3.23 -7.49
N ALA A 25 -0.19 3.13 -7.38
CA ALA A 25 0.46 2.39 -6.31
C ALA A 25 0.05 2.90 -4.91
N ALA A 26 -0.05 4.22 -4.74
CA ALA A 26 -0.46 4.81 -3.47
C ALA A 26 -1.91 4.47 -3.11
N THR A 27 -2.81 4.42 -4.09
CA THR A 27 -4.21 4.01 -3.91
C THR A 27 -4.32 2.54 -3.52
N MET A 28 -3.52 1.68 -4.15
CA MET A 28 -3.52 0.25 -3.85
C MET A 28 -3.09 -0.04 -2.39
N ILE A 29 -2.08 0.68 -1.89
CA ILE A 29 -1.55 0.46 -0.53
C ILE A 29 -2.27 1.26 0.56
N ALA A 30 -3.00 2.33 0.23
CA ALA A 30 -3.67 3.15 1.24
C ALA A 30 -4.64 2.31 2.11
N GLY A 31 -4.65 2.59 3.41
CA GLY A 31 -5.50 1.90 4.38
C GLY A 31 -4.80 1.61 5.70
N LYS A 32 -5.55 0.94 6.59
CA LYS A 32 -5.05 0.50 7.89
C LYS A 32 -4.57 -0.94 7.80
N TYR A 33 -3.48 -1.25 8.49
CA TYR A 33 -2.92 -2.59 8.59
C TYR A 33 -2.64 -2.95 10.04
N GLU A 34 -2.78 -4.24 10.35
CA GLU A 34 -2.55 -4.80 11.68
C GLU A 34 -1.47 -5.88 11.59
N VAL A 35 -0.57 -5.92 12.58
CA VAL A 35 0.46 -6.95 12.62
C VAL A 35 -0.19 -8.33 12.82
N VAL A 36 0.19 -9.28 11.97
CA VAL A 36 -0.31 -10.66 12.02
C VAL A 36 0.79 -11.68 12.30
N LYS A 37 2.05 -11.30 12.10
CA LYS A 37 3.20 -12.15 12.38
C LYS A 37 4.44 -11.31 12.68
N VAL A 38 5.24 -11.80 13.61
CA VAL A 38 6.55 -11.26 13.99
C VAL A 38 7.58 -12.36 13.88
N LYS A 39 8.69 -12.08 13.21
CA LYS A 39 9.87 -12.96 13.21
C LYS A 39 11.04 -12.26 13.84
N TYR A 40 11.81 -12.99 14.63
CA TYR A 40 13.10 -12.54 15.14
C TYR A 40 14.18 -13.54 14.79
N MET A 41 15.23 -13.06 14.12
CA MET A 41 16.34 -13.87 13.62
C MET A 41 15.86 -15.09 12.80
N GLY A 42 14.80 -14.91 12.00
CA GLY A 42 14.19 -15.95 11.17
C GLY A 42 13.19 -16.86 11.88
N PHE A 43 13.02 -16.76 13.20
CA PHE A 43 12.06 -17.57 13.97
C PHE A 43 10.74 -16.82 14.18
N ASP A 44 9.62 -17.48 13.92
CA ASP A 44 8.29 -16.96 14.27
C ASP A 44 8.20 -16.82 15.80
N ILE A 45 7.95 -15.59 16.30
CA ILE A 45 7.69 -15.38 17.72
C ILE A 45 6.19 -15.38 17.97
N THR A 46 5.77 -16.14 18.97
CA THR A 46 4.39 -16.16 19.46
C THR A 46 4.17 -15.08 20.52
N GLY A 47 3.10 -14.31 20.37
CA GLY A 47 2.78 -13.24 21.31
C GLY A 47 1.61 -12.38 20.84
N ASN A 48 1.02 -11.65 21.78
CA ASN A 48 -0.03 -10.67 21.49
C ASN A 48 0.60 -9.34 21.06
N TYR A 49 1.07 -9.28 19.82
CA TYR A 49 1.55 -8.04 19.22
C TYR A 49 0.38 -7.18 18.76
N LYS A 50 0.40 -5.88 19.08
CA LYS A 50 -0.65 -4.93 18.68
C LYS A 50 -0.03 -3.70 18.01
N SER A 51 0.73 -3.92 16.94
CA SER A 51 1.23 -2.84 16.10
C SER A 51 0.29 -2.61 14.92
N THR A 52 0.11 -1.34 14.54
CA THR A 52 -0.67 -0.97 13.36
C THR A 52 0.11 -0.02 12.47
N ILE A 53 -0.18 -0.05 11.18
CA ILE A 53 0.31 0.93 10.20
C ILE A 53 -0.91 1.56 9.55
N THR A 54 -0.98 2.89 9.55
CA THR A 54 -1.94 3.64 8.75
C THR A 54 -1.21 4.26 7.56
N VAL A 55 -1.62 3.92 6.34
CA VAL A 55 -1.02 4.41 5.11
C VAL A 55 -2.00 5.36 4.42
N THR A 56 -1.61 6.62 4.30
CA THR A 56 -2.40 7.69 3.70
C THR A 56 -1.77 8.14 2.38
N ARG A 57 -2.55 8.14 1.31
CA ARG A 57 -2.10 8.62 -0.01
C ARG A 57 -1.78 10.12 0.04
N LEU A 58 -0.60 10.50 -0.45
CA LEU A 58 -0.23 11.91 -0.67
C LEU A 58 -0.28 12.24 -2.16
N THR A 59 0.40 11.45 -2.99
CA THR A 59 0.38 11.55 -4.46
C THR A 59 0.22 10.14 -5.06
N ALA A 60 0.31 10.00 -6.39
CA ALA A 60 0.23 8.68 -7.05
C ALA A 60 1.38 7.73 -6.69
N SER A 61 2.54 8.26 -6.28
CA SER A 61 3.75 7.49 -5.97
C SER A 61 4.31 7.77 -4.58
N THR A 62 3.59 8.52 -3.74
CA THR A 62 4.01 8.83 -2.37
C THR A 62 2.88 8.66 -1.37
N VAL A 63 3.21 8.09 -0.21
CA VAL A 63 2.29 7.89 0.91
C VAL A 63 2.92 8.34 2.21
N HIS A 64 2.10 8.81 3.14
CA HIS A 64 2.48 8.97 4.53
C HIS A 64 2.11 7.70 5.28
N ALA A 65 3.05 7.14 6.05
CA ALA A 65 2.79 5.98 6.87
C ALA A 65 3.05 6.31 8.33
N GLU A 66 2.07 6.02 9.18
CA GLU A 66 2.18 6.16 10.62
C GLU A 66 2.11 4.78 11.27
N THR A 67 3.18 4.38 11.95
CA THR A 67 3.29 3.13 12.67
C THR A 67 3.08 3.39 14.16
N THR A 68 2.18 2.63 14.76
CA THR A 68 1.94 2.65 16.20
C THR A 68 2.30 1.32 16.82
N PHE A 69 2.90 1.36 18.00
CA PHE A 69 3.14 0.19 18.85
C PHE A 69 2.30 0.33 20.11
N PRO A 70 1.81 -0.79 20.67
CA PRO A 70 1.12 -0.73 21.95
C PRO A 70 2.15 -0.36 23.03
N TYR A 71 1.73 0.34 24.08
CA TYR A 71 2.55 0.71 25.24
C TYR A 71 3.41 2.00 25.14
N GLY A 72 2.83 3.07 24.58
CA GLY A 72 3.25 4.44 24.92
C GLY A 72 4.49 4.97 24.21
N THR A 73 5.04 4.24 23.24
CA THR A 73 5.97 4.83 22.26
C THR A 73 5.19 5.80 21.36
N SER A 74 5.74 6.99 21.15
CA SER A 74 5.20 7.93 20.16
C SER A 74 5.07 7.23 18.80
N PRO A 75 4.01 7.52 18.03
CA PRO A 75 3.89 7.03 16.67
C PRO A 75 5.16 7.39 15.87
N VAL A 76 5.67 6.42 15.12
CA VAL A 76 6.76 6.64 14.18
C VAL A 76 6.14 6.84 12.82
N SER A 77 6.43 7.98 12.20
CA SER A 77 5.91 8.27 10.86
C SER A 77 7.04 8.45 9.85
N ASP A 78 6.77 8.09 8.60
CA ASP A 78 7.69 8.26 7.49
C ASP A 78 6.91 8.53 6.20
N THR A 79 7.59 9.10 5.21
CA THR A 79 7.05 9.23 3.86
C THR A 79 7.69 8.17 2.98
N TRP A 80 6.85 7.35 2.35
CA TRP A 80 7.29 6.28 1.48
C TRP A 80 7.12 6.66 0.02
N THR A 81 8.11 6.31 -0.79
CA THR A 81 7.97 6.26 -2.24
C THR A 81 7.49 4.87 -2.63
N VAL A 82 6.39 4.81 -3.38
CA VAL A 82 5.75 3.55 -3.77
C VAL A 82 5.74 3.40 -5.28
N THR A 83 5.99 2.18 -5.75
CA THR A 83 6.00 1.86 -7.17
C THR A 83 5.24 0.56 -7.40
N LYS A 84 4.26 0.59 -8.30
CA LYS A 84 3.53 -0.62 -8.69
C LYS A 84 4.48 -1.53 -9.47
N VAL A 85 4.63 -2.77 -9.00
CA VAL A 85 5.48 -3.78 -9.63
C VAL A 85 4.63 -4.81 -10.38
N ALA A 86 3.45 -5.12 -9.85
CA ALA A 86 2.46 -6.00 -10.46
C ALA A 86 1.05 -5.63 -9.97
N ASN A 87 0.02 -6.33 -10.48
CA ASN A 87 -1.39 -6.07 -10.15
C ASN A 87 -1.66 -5.99 -8.65
N ASP A 88 -1.04 -6.87 -7.86
CA ASP A 88 -1.19 -6.95 -6.40
C ASP A 88 0.13 -6.73 -5.65
N SER A 89 1.13 -6.10 -6.29
CA SER A 89 2.45 -5.91 -5.69
C SER A 89 3.00 -4.50 -5.86
N ILE A 90 3.53 -3.96 -4.76
CA ILE A 90 4.09 -2.62 -4.67
C ILE A 90 5.45 -2.71 -3.97
N ALA A 91 6.46 -2.10 -4.57
CA ALA A 91 7.74 -1.83 -3.94
C ALA A 91 7.66 -0.50 -3.19
N ILE A 92 8.15 -0.49 -1.96
CA ILE A 92 8.07 0.64 -1.05
C ILE A 92 9.51 0.97 -0.62
N LYS A 93 9.91 2.22 -0.85
CA LYS A 93 11.20 2.77 -0.41
C LYS A 93 10.94 3.80 0.69
N THR A 94 11.65 3.66 1.79
CA THR A 94 11.53 4.54 2.97
C THR A 94 12.78 5.39 3.16
N SER A 95 12.71 6.42 4.01
CA SER A 95 13.86 7.30 4.28
C SER A 95 15.00 6.57 5.02
N GLY A 96 14.66 5.54 5.82
CA GLY A 96 15.61 4.67 6.50
C GLY A 96 16.31 3.62 5.63
N GLN A 97 16.24 3.72 4.30
CA GLN A 97 16.79 2.76 3.33
C GLN A 97 16.19 1.34 3.37
N TYR A 98 14.92 1.21 3.75
CA TYR A 98 14.23 -0.07 3.71
C TYR A 98 13.55 -0.30 2.36
N VAL A 99 13.65 -1.53 1.87
CA VAL A 99 12.81 -2.02 0.76
C VAL A 99 11.76 -2.94 1.34
N ILE A 100 10.52 -2.46 1.34
CA ILE A 100 9.34 -3.16 1.86
C ILE A 100 8.50 -3.57 0.64
N ARG A 101 7.84 -4.73 0.70
CA ARG A 101 6.87 -5.14 -0.33
C ARG A 101 5.48 -5.16 0.26
N ASN A 102 4.54 -4.57 -0.47
CA ASN A 102 3.13 -4.92 -0.33
C ASN A 102 2.83 -6.03 -1.33
N GLN A 103 2.29 -7.14 -0.87
CA GLN A 103 1.78 -8.22 -1.72
C GLN A 103 0.49 -8.76 -1.13
N ASN A 104 -0.56 -8.91 -1.93
CA ASN A 104 -1.84 -9.47 -1.47
C ASN A 104 -2.42 -8.76 -0.24
N ASN A 105 -2.29 -7.42 -0.18
CA ASN A 105 -2.68 -6.59 0.96
C ASN A 105 -1.87 -6.86 2.25
N GLU A 106 -0.65 -7.38 2.13
CA GLU A 106 0.27 -7.58 3.25
C GLU A 106 1.52 -6.73 3.07
N ILE A 107 1.96 -6.04 4.13
CA ILE A 107 3.19 -5.24 4.15
C ILE A 107 4.25 -5.99 4.97
N TYR A 108 5.39 -6.26 4.35
CA TYR A 108 6.52 -6.93 4.99
C TYR A 108 7.63 -5.93 5.32
N THR A 109 7.86 -5.68 6.62
CA THR A 109 8.81 -4.69 7.13
C THR A 109 9.98 -5.34 7.86
N PRO A 110 11.12 -5.59 7.20
CA PRO A 110 12.34 -6.00 7.88
C PRO A 110 13.03 -4.80 8.55
N LEU A 111 13.66 -5.00 9.72
CA LEU A 111 14.63 -4.06 10.28
C LEU A 111 15.96 -4.09 9.49
N ALA A 112 16.79 -3.04 9.66
CA ALA A 112 17.94 -2.80 8.77
C ALA A 112 19.03 -3.84 8.99
N ASP A 113 19.07 -4.39 10.20
CA ASP A 113 19.93 -5.49 10.61
C ASP A 113 19.35 -6.87 10.28
N GLY A 114 18.13 -6.93 9.71
CA GLY A 114 17.42 -8.18 9.40
C GLY A 114 17.01 -8.98 10.64
N SER A 115 17.18 -8.44 11.85
CA SER A 115 16.95 -9.21 13.07
C SER A 115 15.46 -9.33 13.40
N LEU A 116 14.64 -8.39 12.96
CA LEU A 116 13.19 -8.38 13.20
C LEU A 116 12.45 -8.16 11.88
N GLU A 117 11.42 -8.95 11.65
CA GLU A 117 10.52 -8.81 10.50
C GLU A 117 9.08 -8.77 11.00
N LEU A 118 8.33 -7.78 10.55
CA LEU A 118 6.91 -7.68 10.85
C LEU A 118 6.12 -7.86 9.56
N LEU A 119 5.10 -8.71 9.64
CA LEU A 119 4.10 -8.85 8.58
C LEU A 119 2.81 -8.20 9.05
N TYR A 120 2.38 -7.19 8.32
CA TYR A 120 1.11 -6.52 8.54
C TYR A 120 0.12 -6.94 7.46
N ARG A 121 -1.15 -7.11 7.82
CA ARG A 121 -2.23 -7.38 6.87
C ARG A 121 -3.24 -6.25 6.92
N LYS A 122 -3.74 -5.84 5.75
CA LYS A 122 -4.74 -4.78 5.64
C LYS A 122 -5.99 -5.18 6.41
N SER A 123 -6.45 -4.30 7.30
CA SER A 123 -7.73 -4.43 7.96
C SER A 123 -8.84 -4.37 6.91
N LYS A 124 -9.89 -5.17 7.09
CA LYS A 124 -11.07 -5.14 6.23
C LYS A 124 -11.84 -3.84 6.35
#